data_AF-A0A494C1A7-F1
#
_entry.id   AF-A0A494C1A7-F1
#
_cell.length_a   1.000
_cell.length_b   1.000
_cell.length_c   1.000
_cell.angle_alpha   90.00
_cell.angle_beta   90.00
_cell.angle_gamma   90.00
#
_symmetry.space_group_name_H-M   'P 1'
#
loop_
_entity.id
_entity.type
_entity.pdbx_description
1 polymer ?
#
loop_
_entity_poly.entity_id
_entity_poly.type
_entity_poly.pdbx_seq_one_letter_code
_entity_poly.pdbx_strand_id
1 'polypeptide(L)'
;MGAGNLPPITQEEALHILGFQPPFEDIRFGPFTGNTTLMRWFRQINDHFHVKGCSYVLYKPHGKNKTAGETASGALSKLTRGLKDESLAYIYHCQNHYFCPIGFEATPVKANKAFSRGPLSPQEVEYWILIGESSRKHPAIHCKKWADIVTDLNTQNPEYLDIRHLERGLQYRKTKKVGGNLHCIIAFQRLNWQRFGLWNFPFGTIRQESQPPTHAQGIAKSESEDNISKKQHGRLGRSFSASFHQDSAWKKMSSIHERRNSGYQGYSDYDGND
;
A
#
# COMPACT_ATOMS: atom_id res chain seq x y z
N MET A 1 -8.68 8.28 -6.87
CA MET A 1 -10.15 8.44 -6.89
C MET A 1 -10.46 9.63 -7.77
N GLY A 2 -11.38 9.46 -8.71
CA GLY A 2 -11.29 10.01 -10.05
C GLY A 2 -10.83 8.91 -11.01
N ALA A 3 -11.74 7.99 -11.36
CA ALA A 3 -11.47 6.91 -12.30
C ALA A 3 -12.72 6.68 -13.16
N GLY A 4 -12.57 6.64 -14.48
CA GLY A 4 -13.68 6.66 -15.42
C GLY A 4 -14.33 8.05 -15.48
N ASN A 5 -15.65 8.10 -15.34
CA ASN A 5 -16.44 9.33 -15.50
C ASN A 5 -16.70 10.08 -14.17
N LEU A 6 -16.12 9.61 -13.06
CA LEU A 6 -16.28 10.28 -11.76
C LEU A 6 -15.24 11.39 -11.61
N PRO A 7 -15.63 12.59 -11.11
CA PRO A 7 -14.68 13.65 -10.85
C PRO A 7 -13.64 13.23 -9.80
N PRO A 8 -12.42 13.78 -9.85
CA PRO A 8 -11.50 13.65 -8.73
C PRO A 8 -12.12 14.26 -7.48
N ILE A 9 -11.91 13.61 -6.34
CA ILE A 9 -12.36 14.14 -5.05
C ILE A 9 -11.27 15.04 -4.46
N THR A 10 -11.69 16.09 -3.77
CA THR A 10 -10.78 16.95 -3.01
C THR A 10 -10.35 16.28 -1.70
N GLN A 11 -9.31 16.81 -1.07
CA GLN A 11 -8.86 16.33 0.24
C GLN A 11 -9.95 16.59 1.30
N GLU A 12 -10.57 17.76 1.25
CA GLU A 12 -11.60 18.23 2.16
C GLU A 12 -12.86 17.35 2.07
N GLU A 13 -13.29 17.02 0.84
CA GLU A 13 -14.38 16.06 0.61
C GLU A 13 -14.06 14.69 1.20
N ALA A 14 -12.85 14.18 0.96
CA ALA A 14 -12.42 12.91 1.52
C ALA A 14 -12.45 12.95 3.06
N LEU A 15 -11.95 14.01 3.68
CA LEU A 15 -11.97 14.18 5.14
C LEU A 15 -13.41 14.24 5.69
N HIS A 16 -14.30 14.94 5.01
CA HIS A 16 -15.71 15.00 5.39
C HIS A 16 -16.39 13.62 5.33
N ILE A 17 -16.15 12.86 4.25
CA ILE A 17 -16.65 11.47 4.10
C ILE A 17 -16.15 10.57 5.23
N LEU A 18 -14.91 10.79 5.68
CA LEU A 18 -14.28 10.04 6.78
C LEU A 18 -14.75 10.49 8.17
N GLY A 19 -15.66 11.46 8.25
CA GLY A 19 -16.28 11.94 9.49
C GLY A 19 -15.54 13.08 10.17
N PHE A 20 -14.52 13.67 9.53
CA PHE A 20 -13.86 14.86 10.06
C PHE A 20 -14.69 16.11 9.77
N GLN A 21 -14.58 17.09 10.66
CA GLN A 21 -15.27 18.38 10.54
C GLN A 21 -14.26 19.52 10.38
N PRO A 22 -14.62 20.59 9.66
CA PRO A 22 -13.77 21.77 9.56
C PRO A 22 -13.59 22.45 10.93
N PRO A 23 -12.52 23.24 11.12
CA PRO A 23 -11.47 23.52 10.13
C PRO A 23 -10.51 22.32 9.94
N PHE A 24 -10.26 21.93 8.68
CA PHE A 24 -9.48 20.72 8.39
C PHE A 24 -7.98 20.85 8.70
N GLU A 25 -7.48 22.09 8.73
CA GLU A 25 -6.10 22.43 9.07
C GLU A 25 -5.75 22.16 10.54
N ASP A 26 -6.74 22.15 11.43
CA ASP A 26 -6.57 21.91 12.86
C ASP A 26 -6.63 20.42 13.23
N ILE A 27 -6.88 19.54 12.25
CA ILE A 27 -7.01 18.10 12.51
C ILE A 27 -5.66 17.52 12.92
N ARG A 28 -5.60 17.08 14.17
CA ARG A 28 -4.47 16.31 14.70
C ARG A 28 -4.70 14.83 14.46
N PHE A 29 -4.17 14.33 13.33
CA PHE A 29 -4.19 12.91 12.97
C PHE A 29 -3.46 12.00 13.96
N GLY A 30 -2.58 12.56 14.79
CA GLY A 30 -1.93 11.85 15.90
C GLY A 30 -1.23 10.54 15.49
N PRO A 31 -0.93 9.66 16.45
CA PRO A 31 -0.28 8.37 16.17
C PRO A 31 -1.26 7.29 15.65
N PHE A 32 -2.57 7.58 15.56
CA PHE A 32 -3.58 6.59 15.17
C PHE A 32 -3.73 6.42 13.65
N THR A 33 -3.15 7.33 12.85
CA THR A 33 -3.16 7.26 11.38
C THR A 33 -1.96 6.47 10.85
N GLY A 34 -2.06 5.15 10.89
CA GLY A 34 -1.09 4.24 10.26
C GLY A 34 -1.60 3.63 8.94
N ASN A 35 -0.76 2.80 8.31
CA ASN A 35 -1.08 2.10 7.05
C ASN A 35 -2.44 1.40 7.04
N THR A 36 -2.81 0.73 8.13
CA THR A 36 -4.12 0.06 8.26
C THR A 36 -5.28 1.06 8.22
N THR A 37 -5.12 2.22 8.86
CA THR A 37 -6.12 3.29 8.86
C THR A 37 -6.30 3.84 7.46
N LEU A 38 -5.20 4.05 6.72
CA LEU A 38 -5.24 4.50 5.33
C LEU A 38 -5.96 3.50 4.41
N MET A 39 -5.68 2.20 4.56
CA MET A 39 -6.39 1.13 3.85
C MET A 39 -7.88 1.10 4.18
N ARG A 40 -8.25 1.33 5.45
CA ARG A 40 -9.65 1.42 5.89
C ARG A 40 -10.34 2.65 5.31
N TRP A 41 -9.67 3.80 5.30
CA TRP A 41 -10.21 5.03 4.70
C TRP A 41 -10.47 4.85 3.21
N PHE A 42 -9.55 4.22 2.47
CA PHE A 42 -9.79 3.88 1.07
C PHE A 42 -11.07 3.04 0.89
N ARG A 43 -11.30 2.05 1.75
CA ARG A 43 -12.53 1.26 1.74
C ARG A 43 -13.77 2.12 2.04
N GLN A 44 -13.73 2.97 3.07
CA GLN A 44 -14.86 3.83 3.43
C GLN A 44 -15.24 4.79 2.30
N ILE A 45 -14.24 5.36 1.63
CA ILE A 45 -14.50 6.27 0.51
C ILE A 45 -15.03 5.48 -0.71
N ASN A 46 -14.52 4.29 -0.99
CA ASN A 46 -15.10 3.43 -2.03
C ASN A 46 -16.56 3.07 -1.73
N ASP A 47 -16.88 2.72 -0.47
CA ASP A 47 -18.23 2.39 -0.03
C ASP A 47 -19.18 3.62 -0.17
N HIS A 48 -18.70 4.82 0.14
CA HIS A 48 -19.43 6.08 -0.04
C HIS A 48 -19.81 6.34 -1.50
N PHE A 49 -18.89 6.12 -2.45
CA PHE A 49 -19.16 6.29 -3.88
C PHE A 49 -19.74 5.04 -4.56
N HIS A 50 -20.06 3.99 -3.79
CA HIS A 50 -20.55 2.71 -4.30
C HIS A 50 -19.64 2.04 -5.35
N VAL A 51 -18.34 2.31 -5.29
CA VAL A 51 -17.32 1.69 -6.16
C VAL A 51 -16.64 0.53 -5.45
N LYS A 52 -16.02 -0.37 -6.23
CA LYS A 52 -15.25 -1.49 -5.68
C LYS A 52 -13.77 -1.28 -5.90
N GLY A 53 -13.02 -1.36 -4.80
CA GLY A 53 -11.57 -1.37 -4.81
C GLY A 53 -11.04 -2.19 -3.65
N CYS A 54 -9.81 -2.67 -3.78
CA CYS A 54 -9.09 -3.30 -2.69
C CYS A 54 -7.74 -2.61 -2.46
N SER A 55 -7.21 -2.76 -1.26
CA SER A 55 -5.88 -2.30 -0.92
C SER A 55 -5.11 -3.43 -0.25
N TYR A 56 -3.82 -3.56 -0.55
CA TYR A 56 -2.95 -4.56 0.05
C TYR A 56 -1.52 -4.05 0.14
N VAL A 57 -0.74 -4.60 1.08
CA VAL A 57 0.70 -4.31 1.17
C VAL A 57 1.39 -5.08 0.04
N LEU A 58 1.92 -4.36 -0.95
CA LEU A 58 2.65 -4.93 -2.08
C LEU A 58 4.01 -5.46 -1.63
N TYR A 59 4.74 -4.66 -0.84
CA TYR A 59 6.08 -5.01 -0.39
C TYR A 59 6.37 -4.44 0.99
N LYS A 60 6.70 -5.33 1.92
CA LYS A 60 7.15 -5.02 3.28
C LYS A 60 8.04 -6.15 3.78
N PRO A 61 9.37 -5.96 3.84
CA PRO A 61 10.28 -7.04 4.21
C PRO A 61 10.26 -7.37 5.72
N HIS A 62 9.97 -6.38 6.57
CA HIS A 62 10.08 -6.53 8.03
C HIS A 62 8.85 -6.04 8.80
N GLY A 63 8.72 -6.51 10.06
CA GLY A 63 7.69 -6.06 10.99
C GLY A 63 6.30 -6.66 10.76
N LYS A 64 5.29 -6.03 11.35
CA LYS A 64 3.89 -6.47 11.27
C LYS A 64 3.39 -6.34 9.82
N ASN A 65 2.66 -7.36 9.37
CA ASN A 65 2.15 -7.48 8.00
C ASN A 65 3.26 -7.57 6.94
N LYS A 66 4.39 -8.21 7.27
CA LYS A 66 5.43 -8.52 6.28
C LYS A 66 4.86 -9.34 5.13
N THR A 67 5.33 -9.09 3.91
CA THR A 67 4.94 -9.81 2.70
C THR A 67 5.81 -11.07 2.55
N ALA A 68 5.37 -12.18 3.13
CA ALA A 68 6.13 -13.43 3.12
C ALA A 68 6.35 -13.96 1.70
N GLY A 69 7.59 -14.36 1.38
CA GLY A 69 7.97 -14.87 0.06
C GLY A 69 8.12 -13.81 -1.04
N GLU A 70 7.80 -12.54 -0.76
CA GLU A 70 7.99 -11.46 -1.73
C GLU A 70 9.44 -10.99 -1.72
N THR A 71 10.09 -11.04 -2.89
CA THR A 71 11.46 -10.54 -3.08
C THR A 71 11.44 -9.10 -3.60
N ALA A 72 12.57 -8.38 -3.46
CA ALA A 72 12.70 -7.05 -4.05
C ALA A 72 12.48 -7.06 -5.58
N SER A 73 12.95 -8.09 -6.29
CA SER A 73 12.73 -8.23 -7.73
C SER A 73 11.26 -8.53 -8.09
N GLY A 74 10.60 -9.39 -7.29
CA GLY A 74 9.18 -9.68 -7.44
C GLY A 74 8.30 -8.45 -7.20
N ALA A 75 8.60 -7.69 -6.15
CA ALA A 75 7.95 -6.43 -5.83
C ALA A 75 8.15 -5.39 -6.96
N LEU A 76 9.37 -5.24 -7.47
CA LEU A 76 9.66 -4.34 -8.60
C LEU A 76 8.86 -4.71 -9.84
N SER A 77 8.82 -6.01 -10.18
CA SER A 77 8.07 -6.51 -11.34
C SER A 77 6.57 -6.22 -11.21
N LYS A 78 6.01 -6.32 -10.00
CA LYS A 78 4.60 -6.00 -9.74
C LYS A 78 4.35 -4.49 -9.76
N LEU A 79 5.24 -3.70 -9.17
CA LEU A 79 5.16 -2.24 -9.14
C LEU A 79 5.23 -1.66 -10.56
N THR A 80 6.25 -2.01 -11.34
CA THR A 80 6.43 -1.50 -12.70
C THR A 80 5.31 -1.93 -13.64
N ARG A 81 4.78 -3.15 -13.49
CA ARG A 81 3.60 -3.59 -14.23
C ARG A 81 2.38 -2.75 -13.87
N GLY A 82 2.12 -2.53 -12.58
CA GLY A 82 0.92 -1.80 -12.17
C GLY A 82 1.03 -0.28 -12.32
N LEU A 83 2.23 0.30 -12.36
CA LEU A 83 2.43 1.71 -12.76
C LEU A 83 2.05 1.97 -14.23
N LYS A 84 1.88 0.93 -15.04
CA LYS A 84 1.33 0.99 -16.40
C LYS A 84 -0.18 0.69 -16.45
N ASP A 85 -0.79 0.34 -15.33
CA ASP A 85 -2.18 -0.07 -15.23
C ASP A 85 -3.02 1.04 -14.59
N GLU A 86 -3.95 1.61 -15.35
CA GLU A 86 -4.85 2.68 -14.90
C GLU A 86 -5.78 2.28 -13.73
N SER A 87 -5.86 0.98 -13.41
CA SER A 87 -6.62 0.48 -12.26
C SER A 87 -5.81 0.43 -10.97
N LEU A 88 -4.52 0.73 -10.99
CA LEU A 88 -3.62 0.62 -9.84
C LEU A 88 -3.02 1.98 -9.45
N ALA A 89 -2.94 2.21 -8.15
CA ALA A 89 -2.21 3.32 -7.55
C ALA A 89 -1.41 2.81 -6.36
N TYR A 90 -0.34 3.54 -5.99
CA TYR A 90 0.58 3.11 -4.97
C TYR A 90 0.85 4.20 -3.95
N ILE A 91 1.15 3.76 -2.72
CA ILE A 91 1.72 4.61 -1.68
C ILE A 91 2.97 3.92 -1.16
N TYR A 92 4.08 4.65 -1.18
CA TYR A 92 5.32 4.28 -0.53
C TYR A 92 5.41 5.03 0.80
N HIS A 93 5.29 4.30 1.91
CA HIS A 93 5.41 4.85 3.25
C HIS A 93 6.83 4.63 3.76
N CYS A 94 7.53 5.69 4.15
CA CYS A 94 8.79 5.61 4.89
C CYS A 94 9.03 6.89 5.70
N GLN A 95 9.85 6.81 6.76
CA GLN A 95 10.21 7.97 7.60
C GLN A 95 9.00 8.80 8.11
N ASN A 96 7.89 8.13 8.46
CA ASN A 96 6.64 8.77 8.87
C ASN A 96 6.05 9.73 7.80
N HIS A 97 6.33 9.43 6.53
CA HIS A 97 5.85 10.17 5.38
C HIS A 97 5.32 9.23 4.30
N TYR A 98 4.31 9.69 3.56
CA TYR A 98 3.68 8.93 2.49
C TYR A 98 3.97 9.58 1.16
N PHE A 99 4.62 8.84 0.27
CA PHE A 99 4.91 9.22 -1.09
C PHE A 99 4.05 8.45 -2.09
N CYS A 100 3.89 8.97 -3.29
CA CYS A 100 3.13 8.32 -4.36
C CYS A 100 4.07 7.87 -5.49
N PRO A 101 4.41 6.59 -5.63
CA PRO A 101 5.01 6.10 -6.87
C PRO A 101 4.07 6.38 -8.06
N ILE A 102 4.56 7.11 -9.05
CA ILE A 102 3.76 7.60 -10.21
C ILE A 102 4.31 7.14 -11.56
N GLY A 103 5.52 6.59 -11.60
CA GLY A 103 6.14 6.11 -12.83
C GLY A 103 7.49 5.46 -12.56
N PHE A 104 8.15 5.01 -13.62
CA PHE A 104 9.48 4.44 -13.53
C PHE A 104 10.23 4.58 -14.85
N GLU A 105 11.56 4.49 -14.76
CA GLU A 105 12.48 4.44 -15.89
C GLU A 105 13.41 3.22 -15.72
N ALA A 106 13.71 2.52 -16.81
CA ALA A 106 14.59 1.35 -16.82
C ALA A 106 15.84 1.69 -17.65
N THR A 107 16.81 2.33 -17.00
CA THR A 107 17.99 2.87 -17.67
C THR A 107 19.02 1.77 -17.94
N PRO A 108 19.48 1.57 -19.18
CA PRO A 108 20.55 0.62 -19.49
C PRO A 108 21.83 0.95 -18.70
N VAL A 109 22.45 -0.06 -18.09
CA VAL A 109 23.70 0.10 -17.34
C VAL A 109 24.87 0.45 -18.27
N LYS A 110 24.85 -0.05 -19.52
CA LYS A 110 25.86 0.23 -20.54
C LYS A 110 25.28 1.14 -21.61
N ALA A 111 25.97 2.23 -21.93
CA ALA A 111 25.51 3.22 -22.90
C ALA A 111 25.23 2.61 -24.30
N ASN A 112 26.05 1.66 -24.75
CA ASN A 112 25.84 0.98 -26.04
C ASN A 112 24.54 0.15 -26.09
N LYS A 113 23.93 -0.15 -24.93
CA LYS A 113 22.66 -0.86 -24.85
C LYS A 113 21.45 0.07 -24.97
N ALA A 114 21.61 1.39 -24.90
CA ALA A 114 20.51 2.34 -25.05
C ALA A 114 19.83 2.30 -26.43
N PHE A 115 20.56 1.90 -27.46
CA PHE A 115 20.05 1.78 -28.82
C PHE A 115 19.80 0.32 -29.23
N SER A 116 19.79 -0.61 -28.27
CA SER A 116 19.49 -2.02 -28.54
C SER A 116 18.07 -2.15 -29.09
N ARG A 117 17.88 -2.92 -30.16
CA ARG A 117 16.54 -3.18 -30.73
C ARG A 117 15.70 -4.19 -29.95
N GLY A 118 16.28 -4.87 -28.95
CA GLY A 118 15.61 -5.91 -28.17
C GLY A 118 15.40 -5.51 -26.71
N PRO A 119 14.47 -6.16 -25.99
CA PRO A 119 14.27 -5.94 -24.57
C PRO A 119 15.54 -6.30 -23.79
N LEU A 120 15.91 -5.44 -22.85
CA LEU A 120 17.05 -5.69 -21.96
C LEU A 120 16.64 -6.61 -20.82
N SER A 121 17.55 -7.49 -20.41
CA SER A 121 17.35 -8.30 -19.22
C SER A 121 17.34 -7.41 -17.96
N PRO A 122 16.68 -7.85 -16.86
CA PRO A 122 16.67 -7.08 -15.61
C PRO A 122 18.05 -6.74 -15.05
N GLN A 123 19.10 -7.51 -15.38
CA GLN A 123 20.47 -7.28 -14.96
C GLN A 123 21.20 -6.23 -15.82
N GLU A 124 20.68 -5.92 -17.01
CA GLU A 124 21.24 -4.93 -17.93
C GLU A 124 20.69 -3.52 -17.71
N VAL A 125 19.75 -3.36 -16.78
CA VAL A 125 19.08 -2.08 -16.49
C VAL A 125 19.12 -1.74 -15.00
N GLU A 126 19.20 -0.46 -14.71
CA GLU A 126 18.94 0.11 -13.39
C GLU A 126 17.55 0.73 -13.39
N TYR A 127 16.73 0.34 -12.41
CA TYR A 127 15.37 0.86 -12.28
C TYR A 127 15.34 2.10 -11.39
N TRP A 128 14.69 3.13 -11.90
CA TRP A 128 14.41 4.38 -11.22
C TRP A 128 12.90 4.50 -11.04
N ILE A 129 12.46 4.84 -9.83
CA ILE A 129 11.05 5.08 -9.53
C ILE A 129 10.84 6.58 -9.43
N LEU A 130 9.85 7.07 -10.18
CA LEU A 130 9.36 8.44 -10.08
C LEU A 130 8.34 8.49 -8.95
N ILE A 131 8.61 9.36 -7.98
CA ILE A 131 7.87 9.46 -6.73
C ILE A 131 7.32 10.88 -6.62
N GLY A 132 5.99 11.00 -6.57
CA GLY A 132 5.28 12.22 -6.22
C GLY A 132 5.33 12.50 -4.72
N GLU A 133 5.58 13.76 -4.38
CA GLU A 133 5.66 14.30 -3.02
C GLU A 133 4.61 15.40 -2.85
N SER A 134 3.74 15.23 -1.86
CA SER A 134 2.63 16.16 -1.58
C SER A 134 3.05 17.34 -0.69
N SER A 135 4.20 17.25 -0.02
CA SER A 135 4.74 18.32 0.80
C SER A 135 5.30 19.46 -0.05
N ARG A 136 4.79 20.68 0.17
CA ARG A 136 5.29 21.90 -0.50
C ARG A 136 6.74 22.26 -0.14
N LYS A 137 7.33 21.62 0.87
CA LYS A 137 8.71 21.87 1.32
C LYS A 137 9.75 21.09 0.50
N HIS A 138 9.32 20.23 -0.41
CA HIS A 138 10.19 19.36 -1.20
C HIS A 138 9.81 19.43 -2.68
N PRO A 139 10.73 19.08 -3.60
CA PRO A 139 10.40 18.94 -5.03
C PRO A 139 9.20 18.02 -5.23
N ALA A 140 8.27 18.42 -6.10
CA ALA A 140 7.02 17.69 -6.32
C ALA A 140 7.25 16.26 -6.86
N ILE A 141 8.34 16.05 -7.59
CA ILE A 141 8.74 14.74 -8.13
C ILE A 141 10.19 14.46 -7.77
N HIS A 142 10.42 13.28 -7.19
CA HIS A 142 11.73 12.71 -6.95
C HIS A 142 11.98 11.54 -7.89
N CYS A 143 13.21 11.39 -8.35
CA CYS A 143 13.66 10.19 -9.04
C CYS A 143 14.60 9.42 -8.09
N LYS A 144 14.24 8.19 -7.73
CA LYS A 144 15.00 7.38 -6.76
C LYS A 144 15.29 6.00 -7.32
N LYS A 145 16.50 5.49 -7.12
CA LYS A 145 16.83 4.13 -7.56
C LYS A 145 15.99 3.14 -6.77
N TRP A 146 15.55 2.07 -7.43
CA TRP A 146 14.88 0.96 -6.76
C TRP A 146 15.74 0.38 -5.64
N ALA A 147 17.06 0.29 -5.84
CA ALA A 147 18.00 -0.20 -4.83
C ALA A 147 17.96 0.65 -3.53
N ASP A 148 17.83 1.96 -3.64
CA ASP A 148 17.74 2.85 -2.47
C ASP A 148 16.41 2.67 -1.73
N ILE A 149 15.31 2.54 -2.47
CA ILE A 149 13.97 2.23 -1.90
C ILE A 149 14.01 0.87 -1.18
N VAL A 150 14.60 -0.14 -1.80
CA VAL A 150 14.77 -1.46 -1.17
C VAL A 150 15.60 -1.35 0.09
N THR A 151 16.67 -0.56 0.08
CA THR A 151 17.51 -0.34 1.26
C THR A 151 16.70 0.28 2.39
N ASP A 152 15.97 1.38 2.14
CA ASP A 152 15.07 1.99 3.11
C ASP A 152 14.06 0.98 3.68
N LEU A 153 13.38 0.24 2.81
CA LEU A 153 12.36 -0.74 3.23
C LEU A 153 12.95 -1.86 4.10
N ASN A 154 14.22 -2.24 3.88
CA ASN A 154 14.91 -3.27 4.66
C ASN A 154 15.58 -2.73 5.93
N THR A 155 15.76 -1.41 6.07
CA THR A 155 16.26 -0.86 7.35
C THR A 155 15.30 -1.16 8.51
N GLN A 156 15.86 -1.34 9.70
CA GLN A 156 15.11 -1.52 10.94
C GLN A 156 15.82 -0.75 12.05
N ASN A 157 15.07 -0.27 13.04
CA ASN A 157 15.67 0.49 14.14
C ASN A 157 16.86 -0.28 14.77
N PRO A 158 17.95 0.41 15.14
CA PRO A 158 18.12 1.87 15.09
C PRO A 158 18.50 2.41 13.70
N GLU A 159 18.83 1.57 12.73
CA GLU A 159 19.26 1.98 11.41
C GLU A 159 18.08 2.50 10.57
N TYR A 160 18.36 3.53 9.78
CA TYR A 160 17.41 4.07 8.82
C TYR A 160 18.12 4.73 7.65
N LEU A 161 17.49 4.68 6.48
CA LEU A 161 17.87 5.47 5.32
C LEU A 161 16.87 6.61 5.15
N ASP A 162 17.35 7.82 4.93
CA ASP A 162 16.48 8.94 4.56
C ASP A 162 16.39 9.01 3.04
N ILE A 163 15.28 8.51 2.47
CA ILE A 163 15.11 8.48 1.01
C ILE A 163 15.15 9.89 0.39
N ARG A 164 14.83 10.95 1.14
CA ARG A 164 14.93 12.32 0.65
C ARG A 164 16.38 12.80 0.60
N HIS A 165 17.19 12.36 1.56
CA HIS A 165 18.56 12.80 1.81
C HIS A 165 19.57 11.65 1.70
N LEU A 166 19.68 11.06 0.50
CA LEU A 166 20.55 9.91 0.24
C LEU A 166 22.04 10.23 0.48
N GLU A 167 22.43 11.50 0.34
CA GLU A 167 23.78 11.99 0.62
C GLU A 167 24.24 11.75 2.07
N ARG A 168 23.29 11.56 3.00
CA ARG A 168 23.59 11.26 4.40
C ARG A 168 23.91 9.79 4.66
N GLY A 169 23.69 8.92 3.66
CA GLY A 169 23.87 7.49 3.79
C GLY A 169 22.98 6.85 4.87
N LEU A 170 23.41 5.68 5.35
CA LEU A 170 22.75 4.98 6.44
C LEU A 170 22.98 5.71 7.76
N GLN A 171 21.91 5.98 8.49
CA GLN A 171 21.93 6.73 9.73
C GLN A 171 21.39 5.90 10.90
N TYR A 172 21.68 6.36 12.13
CA TYR A 172 21.28 5.66 13.36
C TYR A 172 20.40 6.57 14.23
N ARG A 173 19.26 6.03 14.68
CA ARG A 173 18.35 6.69 15.62
C ARG A 173 18.83 6.46 17.04
N LYS A 174 18.76 7.50 17.87
CA LYS A 174 18.89 7.39 19.33
C LYS A 174 17.60 6.79 19.90
N THR A 175 17.50 5.47 19.92
CA THR A 175 16.32 4.75 20.43
C THR A 175 16.72 3.50 21.19
N LYS A 176 15.98 3.18 22.25
CA LYS A 176 16.10 1.89 22.97
C LYS A 176 15.40 0.75 22.23
N LYS A 177 14.48 1.07 21.31
CA LYS A 177 13.73 0.08 20.54
C LYS A 177 14.56 -0.38 19.35
N VAL A 178 14.99 -1.63 19.38
CA VAL A 178 15.67 -2.30 18.27
C VAL A 178 14.67 -3.12 17.46
N GLY A 179 14.84 -3.14 16.14
CA GLY A 179 14.01 -3.88 15.21
C GLY A 179 12.70 -3.18 14.83
N GLY A 180 12.03 -3.77 13.85
CA GLY A 180 10.75 -3.32 13.34
C GLY A 180 10.84 -2.15 12.37
N ASN A 181 9.98 -2.20 11.36
CA ASN A 181 9.83 -1.16 10.35
C ASN A 181 8.34 -0.96 10.01
N LEU A 182 7.94 0.30 9.83
CA LEU A 182 6.61 0.68 9.32
C LEU A 182 6.60 0.87 7.81
N HIS A 183 7.78 0.93 7.18
CA HIS A 183 7.92 1.24 5.78
C HIS A 183 7.36 0.10 4.93
N CYS A 184 6.70 0.48 3.84
CA CYS A 184 6.10 -0.45 2.90
C CYS A 184 5.67 0.26 1.62
N ILE A 185 5.40 -0.54 0.59
CA ILE A 185 4.64 -0.13 -0.57
C ILE A 185 3.23 -0.75 -0.44
N ILE A 186 2.20 0.10 -0.50
CA ILE A 186 0.79 -0.28 -0.48
C ILE A 186 0.22 -0.08 -1.88
N ALA A 187 -0.49 -1.07 -2.38
CA ALA A 187 -1.23 -0.99 -3.64
C ALA A 187 -2.70 -0.72 -3.35
N PHE A 188 -3.32 0.09 -4.20
CA PHE A 188 -4.75 0.38 -4.24
C PHE A 188 -5.24 0.04 -5.64
N GLN A 189 -6.19 -0.87 -5.73
CA GLN A 189 -6.65 -1.43 -6.99
C GLN A 189 -8.15 -1.20 -7.16
N ARG A 190 -8.56 -0.70 -8.32
CA ARG A 190 -9.95 -0.71 -8.76
C ARG A 190 -10.34 -2.12 -9.18
N LEU A 191 -11.47 -2.61 -8.68
CA LEU A 191 -12.03 -3.90 -9.06
C LEU A 191 -13.18 -3.68 -10.05
N ASN A 192 -13.16 -4.38 -11.19
CA ASN A 192 -14.25 -4.34 -12.16
C ASN A 192 -15.10 -5.61 -12.05
N TRP A 193 -16.40 -5.47 -11.83
CA TRP A 193 -17.33 -6.58 -11.68
C TRP A 193 -17.52 -7.37 -12.99
N GLN A 194 -17.31 -6.74 -14.16
CA GLN A 194 -17.46 -7.42 -15.46
C GLN A 194 -16.47 -8.60 -15.66
N ARG A 195 -15.39 -8.68 -14.88
CA ARG A 195 -14.46 -9.83 -14.90
C ARG A 195 -14.85 -10.97 -13.95
N PHE A 196 -15.86 -10.77 -13.10
CA PHE A 196 -16.39 -11.78 -12.18
C PHE A 196 -17.84 -12.16 -12.55
N GLY A 197 -18.24 -11.95 -13.80
CA GLY A 197 -19.42 -12.59 -14.37
C GLY A 197 -19.29 -14.11 -14.26
N LEU A 198 -20.38 -14.75 -13.87
CA LEU A 198 -20.53 -16.19 -13.65
C LEU A 198 -19.82 -17.00 -14.74
N TRP A 199 -18.81 -17.79 -14.35
CA TRP A 199 -18.24 -18.92 -15.11
C TRP A 199 -17.92 -18.65 -16.59
N ASN A 200 -16.77 -18.03 -16.87
CA ASN A 200 -16.10 -18.20 -18.17
C ASN A 200 -14.65 -18.61 -17.94
N PHE A 201 -14.45 -19.87 -17.54
CA PHE A 201 -13.21 -20.56 -17.85
C PHE A 201 -13.26 -20.92 -19.33
N PRO A 202 -12.34 -20.45 -20.18
CA PRO A 202 -12.17 -21.07 -21.48
C PRO A 202 -11.57 -22.43 -21.20
N PHE A 203 -12.41 -23.48 -21.13
CA PHE A 203 -11.92 -24.82 -21.37
C PHE A 203 -11.34 -24.80 -22.78
N GLY A 204 -10.01 -24.75 -22.85
CA GLY A 204 -9.29 -24.87 -24.10
C GLY A 204 -9.76 -26.14 -24.78
N THR A 205 -10.22 -26.01 -26.02
CA THR A 205 -10.33 -27.13 -26.95
C THR A 205 -8.94 -27.74 -27.05
N ILE A 206 -8.73 -28.83 -26.31
CA ILE A 206 -7.65 -29.78 -26.53
C ILE A 206 -7.92 -30.34 -27.93
N ARG A 207 -7.17 -29.81 -28.89
CA ARG A 207 -7.09 -30.37 -30.24
C ARG A 207 -6.31 -31.67 -30.07
N GLN A 208 -7.00 -32.80 -30.23
CA GLN A 208 -6.39 -34.12 -30.35
C GLN A 208 -5.35 -34.07 -31.46
N GLU A 209 -4.07 -34.13 -31.09
CA GLU A 209 -2.99 -34.40 -32.01
C GLU A 209 -2.83 -35.91 -32.09
N SER A 210 -3.09 -36.43 -33.28
CA SER A 210 -3.05 -37.83 -33.68
C SER A 210 -1.67 -38.45 -33.45
N GLN A 211 -1.59 -39.54 -32.70
CA GLN A 211 -0.42 -40.44 -32.71
C GLN A 211 -0.56 -41.50 -33.82
N PRO A 212 0.53 -41.87 -34.51
CA PRO A 212 0.56 -42.99 -35.46
C PRO A 212 0.77 -44.34 -34.76
N PRO A 213 0.46 -45.49 -35.42
CA PRO A 213 0.38 -46.79 -34.76
C PRO A 213 1.69 -47.59 -34.86
N THR A 214 2.07 -48.27 -33.78
CA THR A 214 3.03 -49.40 -33.86
C THR A 214 2.75 -50.49 -32.80
N HIS A 215 2.50 -51.68 -33.34
CA HIS A 215 2.68 -53.05 -32.85
C HIS A 215 3.11 -53.35 -31.37
N ALA A 216 2.22 -54.09 -30.70
CA ALA A 216 2.39 -55.46 -30.16
C ALA A 216 3.42 -55.82 -29.05
N GLN A 217 2.87 -56.59 -28.09
CA GLN A 217 3.45 -57.61 -27.19
C GLN A 217 3.99 -57.20 -25.80
N GLY A 218 3.45 -57.87 -24.76
CA GLY A 218 4.17 -58.13 -23.51
C GLY A 218 3.36 -57.99 -22.21
N ILE A 219 2.72 -59.08 -21.77
CA ILE A 219 2.04 -59.22 -20.47
C ILE A 219 3.08 -59.33 -19.33
N ALA A 220 2.84 -58.65 -18.19
CA ALA A 220 3.05 -59.22 -16.85
C ALA A 220 2.30 -58.40 -15.78
N LYS A 221 1.45 -59.11 -15.01
CA LYS A 221 0.65 -58.63 -13.88
C LYS A 221 1.50 -58.23 -12.67
N SER A 222 1.00 -57.30 -11.86
CA SER A 222 1.10 -57.41 -10.40
C SER A 222 -0.04 -56.63 -9.75
N GLU A 223 -0.78 -57.35 -8.92
CA GLU A 223 -1.99 -56.96 -8.19
C GLU A 223 -1.62 -56.19 -6.91
N SER A 224 -2.40 -55.16 -6.56
CA SER A 224 -3.12 -55.12 -5.27
C SER A 224 -4.03 -53.88 -5.18
N GLU A 225 -5.33 -54.18 -5.23
CA GLU A 225 -6.45 -53.51 -4.55
C GLU A 225 -6.11 -53.33 -3.06
N ASP A 226 -6.70 -52.50 -2.20
CA ASP A 226 -7.85 -51.61 -2.19
C ASP A 226 -7.74 -50.88 -0.83
N ASN A 227 -8.29 -49.67 -0.69
CA ASN A 227 -9.37 -49.43 0.27
C ASN A 227 -9.73 -47.94 0.39
N ILE A 228 -10.95 -47.68 -0.06
CA ILE A 228 -11.80 -46.53 0.24
C ILE A 228 -12.17 -46.52 1.72
N SER A 229 -12.13 -45.34 2.36
CA SER A 229 -13.08 -45.02 3.43
C SER A 229 -13.63 -43.60 3.27
N LYS A 230 -14.96 -43.52 3.37
CA LYS A 230 -15.83 -42.36 3.09
C LYS A 230 -16.14 -41.57 4.39
N LYS A 231 -16.67 -40.36 4.15
CA LYS A 231 -17.55 -39.49 5.00
C LYS A 231 -16.78 -38.50 5.91
N GLN A 232 -17.22 -37.26 6.13
CA GLN A 232 -18.48 -36.58 5.78
C GLN A 232 -18.32 -35.05 5.84
N HIS A 233 -19.28 -34.37 5.22
CA HIS A 233 -19.51 -32.92 5.22
C HIS A 233 -19.46 -32.24 6.60
N GLY A 234 -18.85 -31.06 6.67
CA GLY A 234 -18.94 -30.12 7.80
C GLY A 234 -18.85 -28.67 7.32
N ARG A 235 -19.89 -27.90 7.62
CA ARG A 235 -20.22 -26.53 7.18
C ARG A 235 -19.08 -25.50 7.28
N LEU A 236 -18.96 -24.64 6.25
CA LEU A 236 -18.26 -23.35 6.32
C LEU A 236 -18.93 -22.44 7.36
N GLY A 237 -18.16 -22.08 8.40
CA GLY A 237 -18.53 -21.09 9.40
C GLY A 237 -18.45 -19.67 8.84
N ARG A 238 -19.57 -18.95 8.96
CA ARG A 238 -19.71 -17.52 8.67
C ARG A 238 -18.82 -16.71 9.61
N SER A 239 -18.00 -15.81 9.06
CA SER A 239 -17.30 -14.80 9.84
C SER A 239 -18.32 -13.75 10.31
N PHE A 240 -18.53 -13.65 11.61
CA PHE A 240 -19.34 -12.61 12.23
C PHE A 240 -18.65 -11.25 12.09
N SER A 241 -19.32 -10.32 11.41
CA SER A 241 -18.99 -8.90 11.43
C SER A 241 -19.26 -8.33 12.82
N ALA A 242 -18.26 -7.74 13.45
CA ALA A 242 -18.46 -6.88 14.62
C ALA A 242 -19.11 -5.57 14.14
N SER A 243 -20.41 -5.46 14.40
CA SER A 243 -21.20 -4.24 14.29
C SER A 243 -20.69 -3.23 15.33
N PHE A 244 -20.26 -2.04 14.90
CA PHE A 244 -20.08 -0.94 15.84
C PHE A 244 -21.43 -0.25 16.03
N HIS A 245 -21.97 -0.34 17.25
CA HIS A 245 -23.11 0.43 17.69
C HIS A 245 -22.76 1.92 17.69
N GLN A 246 -23.65 2.70 17.08
CA GLN A 246 -23.60 4.16 17.06
C GLN A 246 -24.30 4.65 18.33
N ASP A 247 -23.57 4.73 19.45
CA ASP A 247 -24.11 5.33 20.68
C ASP A 247 -24.01 6.85 20.63
N SER A 248 -25.14 7.44 20.27
CA SER A 248 -25.51 8.83 20.47
C SER A 248 -25.75 9.11 21.97
N ALA A 249 -24.78 9.71 22.66
CA ALA A 249 -25.00 10.21 24.02
C ALA A 249 -24.04 11.35 24.40
N TRP A 250 -24.32 12.58 23.95
CA TRP A 250 -23.93 13.78 24.70
C TRP A 250 -25.12 14.72 24.76
N LYS A 251 -26.01 14.46 25.72
CA LYS A 251 -27.02 15.40 26.18
C LYS A 251 -26.33 16.50 26.99
N LYS A 252 -26.40 17.73 26.46
CA LYS A 252 -26.88 18.94 27.15
C LYS A 252 -26.51 19.08 28.64
N MET A 253 -25.48 19.88 28.93
CA MET A 253 -25.46 20.71 30.14
C MET A 253 -25.13 22.14 29.76
N SER A 254 -26.15 22.98 29.86
CA SER A 254 -26.06 24.44 29.77
C SER A 254 -26.31 25.02 31.15
N SER A 255 -25.42 25.94 31.56
CA SER A 255 -25.67 27.07 32.50
C SER A 255 -25.77 26.65 33.99
N ILE A 256 -25.15 27.25 35.02
CA ILE A 256 -24.93 28.64 35.49
C ILE A 256 -23.97 28.49 36.72
N HIS A 257 -22.97 29.31 37.04
CA HIS A 257 -23.06 30.67 37.61
C HIS A 257 -21.69 31.38 37.60
N GLU A 258 -21.72 32.66 37.27
CA GLU A 258 -20.67 33.67 37.48
C GLU A 258 -20.27 33.83 38.95
N ARG A 259 -18.98 34.13 39.18
CA ARG A 259 -18.59 35.15 40.16
C ARG A 259 -17.31 35.88 39.75
N ARG A 260 -17.49 37.16 39.43
CA ARG A 260 -16.47 38.23 39.28
C ARG A 260 -15.73 38.50 40.60
N ASN A 261 -14.43 38.79 40.52
CA ASN A 261 -13.75 40.03 40.97
C ASN A 261 -12.22 39.78 40.91
N SER A 262 -11.44 40.50 40.11
CA SER A 262 -10.99 41.91 40.24
C SER A 262 -9.68 42.03 41.03
N GLY A 263 -8.62 42.48 40.33
CA GLY A 263 -7.79 43.59 40.82
C GLY A 263 -6.27 43.39 40.91
N TYR A 264 -5.55 44.14 40.05
CA TYR A 264 -4.25 44.83 40.28
C TYR A 264 -3.00 43.99 40.66
N GLN A 265 -1.74 44.24 40.28
CA GLN A 265 -0.92 45.28 39.64
C GLN A 265 0.18 44.50 38.83
N GLY A 266 0.77 44.92 37.72
CA GLY A 266 1.27 46.23 37.34
C GLY A 266 2.73 46.41 37.79
N TYR A 267 3.71 46.02 36.96
CA TYR A 267 5.03 46.66 36.85
C TYR A 267 5.69 46.34 35.50
N SER A 268 5.91 47.40 34.74
CA SER A 268 6.90 47.60 33.68
C SER A 268 8.31 47.68 34.34
N ASP A 269 9.49 47.60 33.71
CA ASP A 269 9.99 48.03 32.40
C ASP A 269 11.40 47.40 32.16
N TYR A 270 11.91 47.66 30.95
CA TYR A 270 13.31 47.83 30.51
C TYR A 270 14.07 46.65 29.86
N ASP A 271 14.10 46.74 28.53
CA ASP A 271 15.27 46.93 27.64
C ASP A 271 16.54 46.09 27.84
N GLY A 272 17.07 45.63 26.69
CA GLY A 272 18.51 45.65 26.45
C GLY A 272 19.06 44.46 25.67
N ASN A 273 19.50 44.73 24.45
CA ASN A 273 20.35 43.90 23.57
C ASN A 273 21.41 43.04 24.29
N ASP A 274 21.56 41.79 23.85
CA ASP A 274 22.61 41.32 22.92
C ASP A 274 22.27 39.91 22.39
#